data_AF-A0A024RZN2-F1
#
_entry.id   AF-A0A024RZN2-F1
#
_cell.length_a   1.000
_cell.length_b   1.000
_cell.length_c   1.000
_cell.angle_alpha   90.00
_cell.angle_beta   90.00
_cell.angle_gamma   90.00
#
_symmetry.space_group_name_H-M   'P 1'
#
loop_
_entity.id
_entity.type
_entity.pdbx_description
1 polymer ?
#
loop_
_entity_poly.entity_id
_entity_poly.type
_entity_poly.pdbx_seq_one_letter_code
_entity_poly.pdbx_strand_id
1 'polypeptide(L)'
;FHLLHCINHLRKVIDADFYYPKGLPPLRIHTDHCLDVLRESVQCHGDLTLIPYRPDKNSSYYYSDSIQLHTCRNFDELRHWLA
;
A
#
# COMPACT_ATOMS: atom_id res chain seq x y z
N PHE A 1 4.05 15.97 0.46
CA PHE A 1 2.74 15.88 -0.21
C PHE A 1 2.66 14.83 -1.34
N HIS A 2 3.79 14.36 -1.88
CA HIS A 2 3.77 13.46 -3.05
C HIS A 2 3.28 12.03 -2.76
N LEU A 3 3.68 11.41 -1.65
CA LEU A 3 3.17 10.07 -1.26
C LEU A 3 1.66 10.07 -1.03
N LEU A 4 1.13 11.08 -0.33
CA LEU A 4 -0.31 11.24 -0.13
C LEU A 4 -1.07 11.49 -1.45
N HIS A 5 -0.46 12.22 -2.40
CA HIS A 5 -0.99 12.37 -3.75
C HIS A 5 -1.06 11.02 -4.48
N CYS A 6 0.00 10.22 -4.41
CA CYS A 6 0.03 8.88 -5.03
C CYS A 6 -1.03 7.96 -4.44
N ILE A 7 -1.22 7.97 -3.12
CA ILE A 7 -2.28 7.22 -2.44
C ILE A 7 -3.67 7.68 -2.90
N ASN A 8 -3.91 8.99 -2.93
CA ASN A 8 -5.20 9.53 -3.37
C ASN A 8 -5.47 9.26 -4.85
N HIS A 9 -4.44 9.26 -5.70
CA HIS A 9 -4.53 8.86 -7.10
C HIS A 9 -4.99 7.40 -7.22
N LEU A 10 -4.32 6.47 -6.55
CA LEU A 10 -4.70 5.05 -6.55
C LEU A 10 -6.13 4.84 -6.03
N ARG A 11 -6.50 5.51 -4.94
CA ARG A 11 -7.87 5.45 -4.39
C ARG A 11 -8.92 5.84 -5.44
N LYS A 12 -8.69 6.91 -6.20
CA LYS A 12 -9.61 7.35 -7.26
C LYS A 12 -9.67 6.37 -8.45
N VAL A 13 -8.54 5.74 -8.78
CA VAL A 13 -8.47 4.72 -9.85
C VAL A 13 -9.20 3.44 -9.45
N ILE A 14 -9.10 3.02 -8.18
CA ILE A 14 -9.83 1.86 -7.65
C ILE A 14 -11.33 2.14 -7.66
N ASP A 15 -11.76 3.32 -7.20
CA ASP A 15 -13.17 3.73 -7.17
C ASP A 15 -13.59 4.46 -8.46
N ALA A 16 -13.15 3.95 -9.62
CA ALA A 16 -13.28 4.66 -10.90
C ALA A 16 -14.72 5.03 -11.25
N ASP A 17 -15.69 4.16 -10.94
CA ASP A 17 -17.11 4.41 -11.23
C ASP A 17 -17.64 5.67 -10.52
N PHE A 18 -17.14 5.95 -9.32
CA PHE A 18 -17.52 7.13 -8.55
C PHE A 18 -16.79 8.39 -9.03
N TYR A 19 -15.47 8.30 -9.25
CA TYR A 19 -14.64 9.47 -9.57
C TYR A 19 -14.60 9.83 -11.06
N TYR A 20 -14.88 8.87 -11.94
CA TYR A 20 -14.82 9.00 -13.39
C TYR A 20 -16.09 8.41 -14.02
N PRO A 21 -17.29 8.97 -13.73
CA PRO A 21 -18.56 8.44 -14.24
C PRO A 21 -18.70 8.51 -15.77
N LYS A 22 -17.78 9.22 -16.45
CA LYS A 22 -17.69 9.30 -17.91
C LYS A 22 -16.64 8.36 -18.51
N GLY A 23 -16.11 7.44 -17.71
CA GLY A 23 -15.01 6.55 -18.07
C GLY A 23 -13.66 7.04 -17.56
N LEU A 24 -12.77 6.10 -17.26
CA LEU A 24 -11.43 6.37 -16.75
C LEU A 24 -10.57 7.05 -17.84
N PRO A 25 -9.95 8.22 -17.56
CA PRO A 25 -8.98 8.81 -18.48
C PRO A 25 -7.74 7.91 -18.63
N PRO A 26 -6.86 8.15 -19.63
CA PRO A 26 -5.65 7.36 -19.83
C PRO A 26 -4.61 7.62 -18.72
N LEU A 27 -4.90 7.14 -17.51
CA LEU A 27 -4.12 7.38 -16.31
C LEU A 27 -3.02 6.34 -16.10
N ARG A 28 -2.88 5.36 -17.01
CA ARG A 28 -1.99 4.20 -16.80
C ARG A 28 -0.56 4.61 -16.44
N ILE A 29 0.05 5.51 -17.20
CA ILE A 29 1.42 5.99 -16.95
C ILE A 29 1.52 6.66 -15.58
N HIS A 30 0.54 7.47 -15.20
CA HIS A 30 0.53 8.15 -13.91
C HIS A 30 0.31 7.13 -12.76
N THR A 31 -0.57 6.16 -12.95
CA THR A 31 -0.78 5.06 -12.00
C THR A 31 0.48 4.24 -11.80
N ASP A 32 1.18 3.88 -12.88
CA ASP A 32 2.45 3.12 -12.81
C ASP A 32 3.52 3.94 -12.06
N HIS A 33 3.66 5.23 -12.36
CA HIS A 33 4.54 6.15 -11.62
C HIS A 33 4.20 6.21 -10.13
N CYS A 34 2.91 6.36 -9.80
CA CYS A 34 2.47 6.42 -8.41
C CYS A 34 2.73 5.10 -7.66
N LEU A 35 2.54 3.97 -8.32
CA LEU A 35 2.82 2.65 -7.75
C LEU A 35 4.31 2.46 -7.50
N ASP A 36 5.17 2.89 -8.43
CA ASP A 36 6.62 2.76 -8.29
C ASP A 36 7.16 3.62 -7.15
N VAL A 37 6.69 4.87 -7.03
CA VAL A 37 7.03 5.76 -5.91
C VAL A 37 6.63 5.17 -4.56
N LEU A 38 5.44 4.55 -4.48
CA LEU A 38 4.99 3.90 -3.24
C LEU A 38 5.81 2.65 -2.94
N ARG A 39 6.18 1.87 -3.96
CA ARG A 39 7.11 0.74 -3.83
C ARG A 39 8.45 1.19 -3.27
N GLU A 40 9.05 2.24 -3.81
CA GLU A 40 10.32 2.79 -3.30
C GLU A 40 10.20 3.21 -1.85
N SER A 41 9.10 3.88 -1.49
CA SER A 41 8.83 4.25 -0.11
C SER A 41 8.75 3.00 0.79
N VAL A 42 8.00 1.97 0.40
CA VAL A 42 7.91 0.73 1.19
C VAL A 42 9.27 0.05 1.36
N GLN A 43 10.06 -0.03 0.29
CA GLN A 43 11.41 -0.60 0.36
C GLN A 43 12.32 0.21 1.29
N CYS A 44 12.30 1.54 1.19
CA CYS A 44 13.09 2.41 2.05
C CYS A 44 12.77 2.23 3.55
N HIS A 45 11.50 1.98 3.89
CA HIS A 45 11.11 1.75 5.29
C HIS A 45 11.39 0.32 5.76
N GLY A 46 11.33 -0.68 4.88
CA GLY A 46 11.72 -2.06 5.17
C GLY A 46 10.93 -2.71 6.30
N ASP A 47 9.60 -2.58 6.28
CA ASP A 47 8.76 -3.01 7.40
C ASP A 47 8.62 -4.54 7.48
N LEU A 48 9.13 -5.13 8.57
CA LEU A 48 9.00 -6.55 8.89
C LEU A 48 7.92 -6.85 9.94
N THR A 49 7.09 -5.87 10.26
CA THR A 49 6.07 -6.03 11.30
C THR A 49 5.11 -7.16 10.92
N LEU A 50 4.97 -8.14 11.82
CA LEU A 50 4.03 -9.24 11.62
C LEU A 50 2.61 -8.69 11.66
N ILE A 51 1.83 -8.97 10.61
CA ILE A 51 0.41 -8.59 10.51
C ILE A 51 -0.43 -9.84 10.79
N PRO A 52 -0.88 -10.07 12.05
CA PRO A 52 -1.62 -11.27 12.39
C PRO A 52 -3.03 -11.22 11.80
N TYR A 53 -3.57 -12.39 11.45
CA TYR A 53 -4.99 -12.54 11.21
C TYR A 53 -5.74 -12.68 12.55
N ARG A 54 -6.79 -11.89 12.74
CA ARG A 54 -7.66 -11.96 13.92
C ARG A 54 -9.09 -12.28 13.50
N PRO A 55 -9.84 -13.05 14.30
CA PRO A 55 -11.24 -13.32 14.02
C PRO A 55 -12.05 -12.01 14.13
N ASP A 56 -12.93 -11.78 13.16
CA ASP A 56 -13.95 -10.75 13.25
C ASP A 56 -14.99 -11.20 14.29
N LYS A 57 -15.39 -10.30 15.20
CA LYS A 57 -16.39 -10.60 16.24
C LYS A 57 -17.80 -10.75 15.66
N ASN A 58 -18.05 -10.20 14.48
CA ASN A 58 -19.38 -10.08 13.88
C ASN A 58 -19.53 -10.90 12.59
N SER A 59 -18.51 -11.67 12.18
CA SER A 59 -18.58 -12.50 10.97
C SER A 59 -17.73 -13.77 11.11
N SER A 60 -17.89 -14.71 10.18
CA SER A 60 -17.05 -15.92 10.11
C SER A 60 -15.68 -15.68 9.46
N TYR A 61 -15.32 -14.43 9.19
CA TYR A 61 -14.09 -14.05 8.51
C TYR A 61 -12.98 -13.64 9.49
N TYR A 62 -11.75 -13.66 9.00
CA TYR A 62 -10.59 -13.07 9.67
C TYR A 62 -10.23 -11.76 8.99
N TYR A 63 -9.73 -10.79 9.75
CA TYR A 63 -9.13 -9.57 9.22
C TYR A 63 -7.63 -9.52 9.51
N SER A 64 -6.88 -8.89 8.61
CA SER A 64 -5.47 -8.56 8.85
C SER A 64 -5.39 -7.40 9.83
N ASP A 65 -4.89 -7.63 11.04
CA ASP A 65 -4.73 -6.57 12.04
C ASP A 65 -3.44 -5.79 11.78
N SER A 66 -3.56 -4.74 10.97
CA SER A 66 -2.44 -3.88 10.59
C SER A 66 -2.05 -2.85 11.64
N ILE A 67 -2.80 -2.71 12.74
CA ILE A 67 -2.45 -1.78 13.83
C ILE A 67 -1.43 -2.47 14.74
N GLN A 68 -0.18 -2.47 14.30
CA GLN A 68 0.93 -3.07 15.02
C GLN A 68 2.03 -2.04 15.31
N LEU A 69 2.98 -2.40 16.17
CA LEU A 69 4.14 -1.55 16.41
C LEU A 69 5.15 -1.73 15.29
N HIS A 70 5.25 -0.72 14.43
CA HIS A 70 6.21 -0.68 13.34
C HIS A 70 7.55 -0.13 13.80
N THR A 71 8.65 -0.60 13.19
CA THR A 71 9.97 -0.04 13.46
C THR A 71 10.76 0.19 12.17
N CYS A 72 11.45 1.33 12.08
CA CYS A 72 12.34 1.62 10.96
C CYS A 72 13.56 0.68 10.93
N ARG A 73 13.97 0.27 9.73
CA ARG A 73 15.09 -0.67 9.50
C ARG A 73 15.93 -0.24 8.30
N ASN A 74 17.16 -0.76 8.21
CA ASN A 74 18.00 -0.60 7.02
C ASN A 74 17.61 -1.67 5.97
N PHE A 75 17.22 -1.24 4.78
CA PHE A 75 16.77 -2.14 3.71
C PHE A 75 17.88 -3.05 3.16
N ASP A 76 19.13 -2.59 3.11
CA ASP A 76 20.23 -3.40 2.56
C ASP A 76 20.55 -4.59 3.47
N GLU A 77 20.55 -4.37 4.78
CA GLU A 77 20.69 -5.43 5.79
C GLU A 77 19.53 -6.44 5.69
N LEU A 78 18.31 -5.97 5.47
CA LEU A 78 17.14 -6.85 5.28
C LEU A 78 17.28 -7.73 4.03
N ARG A 79 17.74 -7.15 2.92
CA ARG A 79 18.00 -7.89 1.69
C ARG A 79 19.09 -8.93 1.87
N HIS A 80 20.15 -8.62 2.62
CA HIS A 80 21.23 -9.56 2.91
C HIS A 80 20.73 -10.75 3.75
N TRP A 81 19.87 -10.50 4.75
CA TRP A 81 19.31 -11.56 5.61
C TRP A 81 18.38 -12.54 4.88
N LEU A 82 17.63 -12.07 3.86
CA LEU A 82 16.67 -12.88 3.10
C LEU A 82 17.29 -13.71 1.96
N ALA A 83 18.56 -13.49 1.62
CA ALA A 83 19.27 -14.18 0.55
C ALA A 83 19.82 -15.55 0.99
#